data_AF-A0A2W2AH48-F1
#
_entry.id   AF-A0A2W2AH48-F1
#
_cell.length_a   1.000
_cell.length_b   1.000
_cell.length_c   1.000
_cell.angle_alpha   90.00
_cell.angle_beta   90.00
_cell.angle_gamma   90.00
#
_symmetry.space_group_name_H-M   'P 1'
#
loop_
_entity.id
_entity.type
_entity.pdbx_description
1 polymer ?
#
loop_
_entity_poly.entity_id
_entity_poly.type
_entity_poly.pdbx_seq_one_letter_code
_entity_poly.pdbx_strand_id
1 'polypeptide(L)'
;MTIYTEIREANNILKKYLGAKVQVWIFDVSHKRLALKISLPTPSTGYPLTVYIVAITCEHITGAFSWKNGNLVINECVDNNFGEVIKLTDSSAHFELIASGGFVVAEGMEEEFGTSFDNLLGGHVE
;
A
#
# COMPACT_ATOMS: atom_id res chain seq x y z
N MET A 1 -9.74 -2.36 12.37
CA MET A 1 -8.90 -1.57 11.44
C MET A 1 -8.22 -0.38 12.14
N THR A 2 -6.95 -0.15 11.84
CA THR A 2 -6.17 1.04 12.23
C THR A 2 -5.56 1.68 10.98
N ILE A 3 -5.58 3.01 10.89
CA ILE A 3 -5.12 3.78 9.74
C ILE A 3 -3.90 4.64 10.12
N TYR A 4 -2.94 4.72 9.19
CA TYR A 4 -1.72 5.51 9.30
C TYR A 4 -1.55 6.37 8.05
N THR A 5 -1.49 7.69 8.23
CA THR A 5 -1.27 8.68 7.16
C THR A 5 0.12 9.29 7.22
N GLU A 6 0.77 9.25 8.37
CA GLU A 6 2.12 9.79 8.57
C GLU A 6 3.19 8.78 8.12
N ILE A 7 4.13 9.22 7.28
CA ILE A 7 5.17 8.35 6.68
C ILE A 7 5.97 7.59 7.73
N ARG A 8 6.33 8.27 8.82
CA ARG A 8 7.11 7.65 9.90
C ARG A 8 6.36 6.49 10.55
N GLU A 9 5.07 6.68 10.83
CA GLU A 9 4.23 5.67 11.45
C GLU A 9 3.95 4.53 10.48
N ALA A 10 3.60 4.86 9.24
CA ALA A 10 3.38 3.90 8.16
C ALA A 10 4.61 3.00 7.96
N ASN A 11 5.81 3.57 7.83
CA ASN A 11 7.04 2.79 7.71
C ASN A 11 7.34 1.95 8.95
N ASN A 12 6.98 2.40 10.16
CA ASN A 12 7.13 1.59 11.37
C ASN A 12 6.21 0.35 11.34
N ILE A 13 5.01 0.47 10.77
CA ILE A 13 4.13 -0.67 10.54
C ILE A 13 4.68 -1.58 9.46
N LEU A 14 5.10 -1.04 8.31
CA LEU A 14 5.66 -1.85 7.21
C LEU A 14 6.88 -2.67 7.63
N LYS A 15 7.71 -2.16 8.56
CA LYS A 15 8.84 -2.92 9.14
C LYS A 15 8.42 -4.19 9.87
N LYS A 16 7.20 -4.27 10.40
CA LYS A 16 6.66 -5.50 11.03
C LYS A 16 6.34 -6.59 10.00
N TYR A 17 6.20 -6.21 8.73
CA TYR A 17 5.84 -7.08 7.61
C TYR A 17 7.03 -7.31 6.66
N LEU A 18 8.26 -7.08 7.12
CA LEU A 18 9.46 -7.44 6.35
C LEU A 18 9.41 -8.92 5.98
N GLY A 19 9.66 -9.20 4.70
CA GLY A 19 9.61 -10.55 4.15
C GLY A 19 8.21 -11.01 3.72
N ALA A 20 7.16 -10.20 3.92
CA ALA A 20 5.79 -10.57 3.57
C ALA A 20 5.57 -10.76 2.05
N LYS A 21 4.46 -11.39 1.70
CA LYS A 21 3.97 -11.36 0.31
C LYS A 21 3.35 -10.00 0.05
N VAL A 22 3.71 -9.39 -1.07
CA VAL A 22 3.09 -8.17 -1.58
C VAL A 22 2.40 -8.47 -2.90
N GLN A 23 1.25 -7.85 -3.12
CA GLN A 23 0.53 -7.91 -4.39
C GLN A 23 -0.23 -6.61 -4.64
N VAL A 24 -0.27 -6.18 -5.90
CA VAL A 24 -1.31 -5.24 -6.35
C VAL A 24 -2.65 -5.94 -6.19
N TRP A 25 -3.54 -5.32 -5.44
CA TRP A 25 -4.83 -5.92 -5.09
C TRP A 25 -5.96 -5.37 -5.94
N ILE A 26 -6.16 -4.04 -5.90
CA ILE A 26 -7.19 -3.34 -6.66
C ILE A 26 -6.53 -2.11 -7.29
N PHE A 27 -6.93 -1.79 -8.52
CA PHE A 27 -6.58 -0.54 -9.18
C PHE A 27 -7.83 0.07 -9.80
N ASP A 28 -7.90 1.40 -9.77
CA ASP A 28 -8.91 2.20 -10.43
C ASP A 28 -8.20 3.19 -11.36
N VAL A 29 -8.42 3.03 -12.67
CA VAL A 29 -7.76 3.85 -13.69
C VAL A 29 -8.34 5.26 -13.73
N SER A 30 -9.65 5.40 -13.56
CA SER A 30 -10.36 6.69 -13.62
C SER A 30 -9.88 7.63 -12.53
N HIS A 31 -9.67 7.10 -11.33
CA HIS A 31 -9.19 7.84 -10.17
C HIS A 31 -7.68 7.75 -9.95
N LYS A 32 -6.96 7.02 -10.83
CA LYS A 32 -5.53 6.70 -10.68
C LYS A 32 -5.20 6.19 -9.26
N ARG A 33 -6.00 5.27 -8.71
CA ARG A 33 -5.79 4.72 -7.36
C ARG A 33 -5.29 3.29 -7.43
N LEU A 34 -4.42 2.93 -6.51
CA LEU A 34 -3.87 1.58 -6.43
C LEU A 34 -3.75 1.14 -4.97
N ALA A 35 -4.26 -0.05 -4.68
CA ALA A 35 -4.10 -0.72 -3.40
C ALA A 35 -3.08 -1.85 -3.53
N LEU A 36 -2.06 -1.84 -2.67
CA LEU A 36 -1.23 -3.01 -2.40
C LEU A 36 -1.76 -3.76 -1.19
N LYS A 37 -1.81 -5.09 -1.28
CA LYS A 37 -2.02 -5.99 -0.15
C LYS A 37 -0.69 -6.57 0.29
N ILE A 38 -0.42 -6.51 1.59
CA ILE A 38 0.75 -7.03 2.27
C ILE A 38 0.28 -8.04 3.29
N SER A 39 0.64 -9.30 3.10
CA SER A 39 0.18 -10.42 3.92
C SER A 39 1.35 -11.28 4.34
N LEU A 40 1.48 -11.51 5.64
CA LEU A 40 2.39 -12.54 6.16
C LEU A 40 1.80 -13.93 5.86
N PRO A 41 2.64 -14.97 5.71
CA PRO A 41 2.16 -16.35 5.66
C PRO A 41 1.31 -16.63 6.91
N THR A 42 0.08 -17.09 6.70
CA THR A 42 -0.88 -17.33 7.78
C THR A 42 -0.31 -18.30 8.81
N PRO A 43 -0.32 -17.99 10.13
CA PRO A 43 -0.10 -19.00 11.16
C PRO A 43 -1.26 -20.01 11.12
N SER A 44 -0.98 -21.26 11.49
CA SER A 44 -1.91 -22.40 11.44
C SER A 44 -3.20 -22.25 12.28
N THR A 45 -3.41 -21.13 12.97
CA THR A 45 -4.40 -20.98 14.04
C THR A 45 -5.17 -19.64 14.02
N GLY A 46 -5.21 -18.88 12.92
CA GLY A 46 -5.98 -17.63 12.92
C GLY A 46 -6.12 -16.89 11.59
N TYR A 47 -6.93 -15.83 11.61
CA TYR A 47 -7.15 -14.91 10.50
C TYR A 47 -5.88 -14.09 10.22
N PRO A 48 -5.43 -13.97 8.96
CA PRO A 48 -4.21 -13.24 8.64
C PRO A 48 -4.41 -11.74 8.86
N LEU A 49 -3.65 -11.19 9.82
CA LEU A 49 -3.48 -9.74 9.90
C LEU A 49 -2.85 -9.26 8.58
N THR A 50 -3.52 -8.31 7.95
CA THR A 50 -3.16 -7.82 6.61
C THR A 50 -2.96 -6.32 6.67
N VAL A 51 -1.97 -5.84 5.92
CA VAL A 51 -1.76 -4.41 5.69
C VAL A 51 -2.10 -4.08 4.25
N TYR A 52 -2.87 -3.01 4.07
CA TYR A 52 -3.11 -2.41 2.77
C TYR A 52 -2.42 -1.07 2.67
N ILE A 53 -1.81 -0.78 1.52
CA ILE A 53 -1.33 0.56 1.17
C ILE A 53 -2.19 1.05 0.01
N VAL A 54 -2.92 2.14 0.20
CA VAL A 54 -3.68 2.81 -0.86
C VAL A 54 -2.92 4.06 -1.26
N ALA A 55 -2.52 4.14 -2.52
CA ALA A 55 -1.97 5.36 -3.12
C ALA A 55 -3.00 5.99 -4.05
N ILE A 56 -3.08 7.32 -4.05
CA ILE A 56 -4.02 8.08 -4.87
C ILE A 56 -3.28 9.03 -5.81
N THR A 57 -3.84 9.25 -7.00
CA THR A 57 -3.17 9.98 -8.08
C THR A 57 -1.80 9.35 -8.41
N CYS A 58 -1.82 8.05 -8.71
CA CYS A 58 -0.66 7.28 -9.11
C CYS A 58 -0.21 7.73 -10.51
N GLU A 59 1.01 8.22 -10.62
CA GLU A 59 1.57 8.73 -11.88
C GLU A 59 2.47 7.72 -12.56
N HIS A 60 3.12 6.85 -11.78
CA HIS A 60 4.05 5.87 -12.30
C HIS A 60 4.04 4.59 -11.46
N ILE A 61 4.07 3.44 -12.12
CA ILE A 61 4.29 2.13 -11.49
C ILE A 61 5.26 1.32 -12.35
N THR A 62 6.26 0.72 -11.71
CA THR A 62 7.21 -0.22 -12.32
C THR A 62 7.47 -1.38 -11.37
N GLY A 63 7.70 -2.57 -11.93
CA GLY A 63 8.04 -3.79 -11.18
C GLY A 63 6.97 -4.88 -11.28
N ALA A 64 7.12 -5.93 -10.48
CA ALA A 64 6.20 -7.07 -10.48
C ALA A 64 4.86 -6.71 -9.79
N PHE A 65 3.76 -7.27 -10.29
CA PHE A 65 2.44 -7.11 -9.65
C PHE A 65 2.27 -7.98 -8.39
N SER A 66 3.10 -9.00 -8.19
CA SER A 66 3.14 -9.75 -6.94
C SER A 66 4.53 -10.34 -6.72
N TRP A 67 5.01 -10.29 -5.47
CA TRP A 67 6.30 -10.83 -5.08
C TRP A 67 6.28 -11.32 -3.63
N LYS A 68 7.30 -12.12 -3.30
CA LYS A 68 7.58 -12.60 -1.94
C LYS A 68 8.78 -11.85 -1.39
N ASN A 69 9.00 -11.95 -0.08
CA ASN A 69 10.10 -11.31 0.63
C ASN A 69 10.07 -9.77 0.53
N GLY A 70 8.88 -9.18 0.55
CA GLY A 70 8.70 -7.74 0.38
C GLY A 70 9.36 -6.91 1.48
N ASN A 71 9.92 -5.78 1.08
CA ASN A 71 10.56 -4.78 1.93
C ASN A 71 10.17 -3.39 1.43
N LEU A 72 8.88 -3.07 1.58
CA LEU A 72 8.32 -1.81 1.13
C LEU A 72 8.71 -0.65 2.05
N VAL A 73 9.09 0.48 1.43
CA VAL A 73 9.41 1.73 2.12
C VAL A 73 8.71 2.89 1.41
N ILE A 74 8.10 3.77 2.19
CA ILE A 74 7.45 5.01 1.75
C ILE A 74 8.39 6.18 1.99
N ASN A 75 8.62 7.02 0.98
CA ASN A 75 9.42 8.23 1.09
C ASN A 75 8.69 9.41 0.46
N GLU A 76 8.95 10.61 0.97
CA GLU A 76 8.66 11.87 0.27
C GLU A 76 9.83 12.23 -0.63
N CYS A 77 9.54 12.71 -1.84
CA CYS A 77 10.53 13.32 -2.71
C CYS A 77 9.88 14.38 -3.60
N VAL A 78 10.72 15.23 -4.20
CA VAL A 78 10.29 16.18 -5.22
C VAL A 78 10.58 15.57 -6.60
N ASP A 79 9.53 15.42 -7.41
CA ASP A 79 9.62 15.08 -8.82
C ASP A 79 9.55 16.35 -9.68
N ASN A 80 10.35 16.40 -10.75
CA ASN A 80 10.44 17.58 -11.60
C ASN A 80 9.16 17.88 -12.38
N ASN A 81 8.30 16.87 -12.60
CA ASN A 81 7.06 17.00 -13.37
C ASN A 81 5.84 17.16 -12.45
N PHE A 82 5.87 16.53 -11.28
CA PHE A 82 4.69 16.43 -10.40
C PHE A 82 4.81 17.22 -9.09
N GLY A 83 5.99 17.78 -8.77
CA GLY A 83 6.23 18.48 -7.51
C GLY A 83 6.45 17.50 -6.36
N GLU A 84 5.89 17.79 -5.19
CA GLU A 84 5.98 16.88 -4.04
C GLU A 84 5.18 15.60 -4.31
N VAL A 85 5.86 14.46 -4.19
CA VAL A 85 5.27 13.14 -4.42
C VAL A 85 5.67 12.16 -3.32
N ILE A 86 4.84 11.14 -3.18
CA ILE A 86 5.15 9.95 -2.40
C ILE A 86 5.71 8.89 -3.31
N LYS A 87 6.80 8.29 -2.86
CA LYS A 87 7.47 7.19 -3.53
C LYS A 87 7.44 5.96 -2.65
N LEU A 88 6.68 4.96 -3.07
CA LEU A 88 6.65 3.64 -2.47
C LEU A 88 7.60 2.72 -3.25
N THR A 89 8.57 2.14 -2.56
CA THR A 89 9.64 1.37 -3.20
C THR A 89 9.88 0.04 -2.51
N ASP A 90 10.25 -0.97 -3.28
CA ASP A 90 10.90 -2.18 -2.81
C ASP A 90 12.13 -2.45 -3.67
N SER A 91 13.31 -2.16 -3.14
CA SER A 91 14.56 -2.30 -3.88
C SER A 91 14.87 -3.76 -4.24
N SER A 92 14.41 -4.72 -3.42
CA SER A 92 14.68 -6.15 -3.64
C SER A 92 13.84 -6.73 -4.78
N ALA A 93 12.65 -6.18 -4.98
CA ALA A 93 11.73 -6.58 -6.04
C ALA A 93 11.81 -5.67 -7.29
N HIS A 94 12.70 -4.66 -7.27
CA HIS A 94 12.75 -3.59 -8.27
C HIS A 94 11.36 -2.93 -8.51
N PHE A 95 10.59 -2.79 -7.43
CA PHE A 95 9.27 -2.19 -7.47
C PHE A 95 9.32 -0.71 -7.09
N GLU A 96 8.56 0.09 -7.82
CA GLU A 96 8.41 1.52 -7.59
C GLU A 96 6.99 1.96 -7.94
N LEU A 97 6.38 2.74 -7.05
CA LEU A 97 5.12 3.44 -7.27
C LEU A 97 5.30 4.89 -6.86
N ILE A 98 4.96 5.81 -7.77
CA ILE A 98 4.97 7.27 -7.53
C ILE A 98 3.53 7.76 -7.53
N ALA A 99 3.16 8.50 -6.48
CA ALA A 99 1.84 9.07 -6.31
C ALA A 99 1.92 10.52 -5.86
N SER A 100 1.18 11.41 -6.51
CA SER A 100 1.14 12.85 -6.19
C SER A 100 0.02 13.22 -5.21
N GLY A 101 -0.98 12.35 -5.05
CA GLY A 101 -2.13 12.62 -4.18
C GLY A 101 -1.95 12.11 -2.74
N GLY A 102 -0.83 11.46 -2.43
CA GLY A 102 -0.57 10.91 -1.10
C GLY A 102 -0.90 9.41 -0.98
N PHE A 103 -0.95 8.94 0.26
CA PHE A 103 -1.17 7.53 0.58
C PHE A 103 -1.91 7.35 1.91
N VAL A 104 -2.43 6.14 2.10
CA VAL A 104 -2.96 5.64 3.36
C VAL A 104 -2.41 4.23 3.58
N VAL A 105 -1.97 3.92 4.80
CA VAL A 105 -1.71 2.53 5.23
C VAL A 105 -2.80 2.11 6.21
N ALA A 106 -3.40 0.96 5.98
CA ALA A 106 -4.41 0.40 6.87
C ALA A 106 -4.01 -1.01 7.33
N GLU A 107 -4.07 -1.27 8.64
CA GLU A 107 -3.80 -2.56 9.26
C GLU A 107 -5.09 -3.12 9.87
N GLY A 108 -5.40 -4.38 9.62
CA GLY A 108 -6.62 -5.00 10.12
C GLY A 108 -6.79 -6.45 9.69
N MET A 109 -7.95 -7.02 10.02
CA MET A 109 -8.33 -8.34 9.50
C MET A 109 -8.77 -8.19 8.05
N GLU A 110 -8.43 -9.16 7.18
CA GLU A 110 -8.77 -9.09 5.76
C GLU A 110 -10.27 -8.85 5.50
N GLU A 111 -11.13 -9.43 6.33
CA GLU A 111 -12.58 -9.31 6.27
C GLU A 111 -13.09 -7.88 6.52
N GLU A 112 -12.33 -7.05 7.24
CA GLU A 112 -12.70 -5.64 7.51
C GLU A 112 -12.59 -4.78 6.24
N PHE A 113 -11.83 -5.21 5.22
CA PHE A 113 -11.53 -4.39 4.04
C PHE A 113 -12.40 -4.71 2.82
N GLY A 114 -13.16 -5.81 2.84
CA GLY A 114 -14.01 -6.23 1.73
C GLY A 114 -13.25 -6.41 0.41
N THR A 115 -13.85 -5.98 -0.72
CA THR A 115 -13.26 -6.12 -2.08
C THR A 115 -13.28 -4.82 -2.90
N SER A 116 -13.45 -3.66 -2.26
CA SER A 116 -13.53 -2.34 -2.93
C SER A 116 -12.78 -1.25 -2.17
N PHE A 117 -12.44 -0.16 -2.87
CA PHE A 117 -11.83 1.03 -2.24
C PHE A 117 -12.76 1.70 -1.22
N ASP A 118 -14.07 1.67 -1.43
CA ASP A 118 -15.04 2.30 -0.53
C ASP A 118 -15.02 1.69 0.87
N ASN A 119 -14.81 0.36 0.93
CA ASN A 119 -14.66 -0.36 2.19
C ASN A 119 -13.33 -0.03 2.88
N LEU A 120 -12.27 0.17 2.11
CA LEU A 120 -10.94 0.58 2.60
C LEU A 120 -10.94 1.99 3.20
N LEU A 121 -11.74 2.90 2.66
CA LEU A 121 -11.74 4.33 3.02
C LEU A 121 -12.89 4.76 3.93
N GLY A 122 -13.73 3.82 4.39
CA GLY A 122 -14.76 4.09 5.39
C GLY A 122 -16.13 4.53 4.86
N GLY A 123 -16.47 4.23 3.60
CA GLY A 123 -17.87 4.23 3.13
C GLY A 123 -18.58 5.59 3.06
N HIS A 124 -17.88 6.72 3.04
CA HIS A 124 -18.46 8.02 2.71
C HIS A 124 -17.46 8.87 1.92
N VAL A 125 -17.47 8.69 0.60
CA VAL A 125 -16.97 9.69 -0.34
C VAL A 125 -18.12 9.98 -1.30
N GLU A 126 -18.99 10.90 -0.89
CA GLU A 126 -19.86 11.66 -1.81
C GLU A 126 -19.14 12.95 -2.23
#